data_AF-A0AAJ0TA25-F1
#
_entry.id   AF-A0AAJ0TA25-F1
#
_cell.length_a   1.000
_cell.length_b   1.000
_cell.length_c   1.000
_cell.angle_alpha   90.00
_cell.angle_beta   90.00
_cell.angle_gamma   90.00
#
_symmetry.space_group_name_H-M   'P 1'
#
loop_
_entity.id
_entity.type
_entity.pdbx_description
1 polymer ?
#
loop_
_entity_poly.entity_id
_entity_poly.type
_entity_poly.pdbx_seq_one_letter_code
_entity_poly.pdbx_strand_id
1 'polypeptide(L)'
;MSAPYRRGYSHTKSKGHESTVTCSYCGKSVPRWKTFTTYKGFRITDPVLRKQIDPRFTSTFSRKFYACPSCARYRGIVQAGRSRKTRRGTE
;
A
#
# COMPACT_ATOMS: atom_id res chain seq x y z
N MET A 1 -10.53 -6.89 19.67
CA MET A 1 -9.06 -6.98 19.51
C MET A 1 -8.61 -6.20 18.27
N SER A 2 -7.97 -5.04 18.45
CA SER A 2 -7.41 -4.26 17.34
C SER A 2 -5.99 -4.72 17.04
N ALA A 3 -5.68 -4.98 15.76
CA ALA A 3 -4.35 -5.42 15.36
C ALA A 3 -3.26 -4.41 15.77
N PRO A 4 -2.01 -4.88 15.92
CA PRO A 4 -0.87 -4.02 16.18
C PRO A 4 -0.45 -3.33 14.87
N TYR A 5 -1.34 -2.62 14.17
CA TYR A 5 -1.06 -1.71 13.05
C TYR A 5 -2.34 -0.95 12.72
N ARG A 6 -2.23 0.27 12.18
CA ARG A 6 -3.41 0.95 11.62
C ARG A 6 -3.88 0.15 10.42
N ARG A 7 -4.97 -0.62 10.60
CA ARG A 7 -5.71 -1.22 9.48
C ARG A 7 -6.37 -0.05 8.75
N GLY A 8 -5.68 0.51 7.75
CA GLY A 8 -6.27 1.48 6.82
C GLY A 8 -7.38 0.88 5.95
N TYR A 9 -7.60 -0.43 6.08
CA TYR A 9 -8.66 -1.14 5.40
C TYR A 9 -9.84 -1.41 6.33
N SER A 10 -11.00 -0.86 5.98
CA SER A 10 -12.30 -1.15 6.60
C SER A 10 -13.17 -1.88 5.58
N HIS A 11 -13.78 -2.99 6.00
CA HIS A 11 -14.86 -3.60 5.23
C HIS A 11 -16.11 -2.75 5.41
N THR A 12 -16.88 -2.55 4.35
CA THR A 12 -18.18 -1.87 4.47
C THR A 12 -19.16 -2.77 5.22
N LYS A 13 -19.94 -2.20 6.15
CA LYS A 13 -20.89 -2.98 6.96
C LYS A 13 -22.06 -3.53 6.13
N SER A 14 -22.32 -2.95 4.97
CA SER A 14 -23.49 -3.23 4.13
C SER A 14 -23.25 -4.26 3.03
N LYS A 15 -22.01 -4.48 2.58
CA LYS A 15 -21.71 -5.50 1.57
C LYS A 15 -21.36 -6.83 2.25
N GLY A 16 -22.06 -7.90 1.87
CA GLY A 16 -21.73 -9.26 2.31
C GLY A 16 -20.53 -9.86 1.56
N HIS A 17 -20.33 -9.47 0.29
CA HIS A 17 -19.20 -9.90 -0.54
C HIS A 17 -18.56 -8.70 -1.26
N GLU A 18 -17.23 -8.70 -1.33
CA GLU A 18 -16.46 -7.65 -1.99
C GLU A 18 -15.51 -8.28 -3.02
N SER A 19 -15.12 -7.50 -4.02
CA SER A 19 -14.23 -7.98 -5.08
C SER A 19 -12.88 -8.42 -4.52
N THR A 20 -12.36 -9.50 -5.09
CA THR A 20 -11.01 -10.00 -4.81
C THR A 20 -10.02 -9.41 -5.82
N VAL A 21 -8.79 -9.23 -5.37
CA VAL A 21 -7.66 -8.77 -6.18
C VAL A 21 -6.47 -9.70 -5.97
N THR A 22 -5.70 -9.90 -7.03
CA THR A 22 -4.47 -10.69 -6.97
C THR A 22 -3.35 -9.87 -6.37
N CYS A 23 -2.67 -10.42 -5.35
CA CYS A 23 -1.51 -9.75 -4.80
C CYS A 23 -0.34 -9.76 -5.80
N SER A 24 0.20 -8.58 -6.10
CA SER A 24 1.29 -8.39 -7.05
C SER A 24 2.63 -9.00 -6.61
N TYR A 25 2.73 -9.51 -5.37
CA TYR A 25 3.97 -10.10 -4.84
C TYR A 25 3.92 -11.61 -4.69
N CYS A 26 2.81 -12.15 -4.17
CA CYS A 26 2.69 -13.58 -3.89
C CYS A 26 1.64 -14.30 -4.75
N GLY A 27 0.92 -13.58 -5.62
CA GLY A 27 -0.10 -14.16 -6.51
C GLY A 27 -1.40 -14.60 -5.83
N LYS A 28 -1.51 -14.50 -4.50
CA LYS A 28 -2.73 -14.91 -3.78
C LYS A 28 -3.92 -14.01 -4.10
N SER A 29 -5.10 -14.60 -4.25
CA SER A 29 -6.37 -13.87 -4.32
C SER A 29 -6.76 -13.38 -2.92
N VAL A 30 -6.93 -12.07 -2.74
CA VAL A 30 -7.25 -11.44 -1.46
C VAL A 30 -8.39 -10.45 -1.66
N PRO A 31 -9.37 -10.38 -0.74
CA PRO A 31 -10.40 -9.33 -0.80
C PRO A 31 -9.78 -7.94 -0.87
N ARG A 32 -10.29 -7.10 -1.77
CA ARG A 32 -9.71 -5.80 -2.12
C ARG A 32 -9.56 -4.91 -0.88
N TRP A 33 -10.55 -4.86 -0.01
CA TRP A 33 -10.46 -4.08 1.23
C TRP A 33 -9.21 -4.47 2.02
N LYS A 34 -8.94 -5.76 2.23
CA LYS A 34 -7.82 -6.23 3.07
C LYS A 34 -6.42 -5.96 2.51
N THR A 35 -6.31 -5.47 1.27
CA THR A 35 -5.02 -5.22 0.62
C THR A 35 -4.50 -3.80 0.82
N PHE A 36 -3.18 -3.64 0.79
CA PHE A 36 -2.54 -2.33 0.82
C PHE A 36 -2.20 -1.90 -0.61
N THR A 37 -2.70 -0.75 -1.03
CA THR A 37 -2.42 -0.18 -2.35
C THR A 37 -1.12 0.59 -2.33
N THR A 38 -0.20 0.24 -3.22
CA THR A 38 1.03 0.98 -3.47
C THR A 38 1.08 1.35 -4.94
N TYR A 39 1.66 2.50 -5.27
CA TYR A 39 1.88 2.90 -6.66
C TYR A 39 3.36 2.70 -6.99
N LYS A 40 3.63 1.93 -8.03
CA LYS A 40 4.98 1.73 -8.55
C LYS A 40 5.02 2.16 -9.99
N GLY A 41 6.03 2.93 -10.33
CA GLY A 41 6.13 3.55 -11.64
C GLY A 41 7.54 4.00 -11.93
N PHE A 42 7.78 4.34 -13.19
CA PHE A 42 9.00 5.01 -13.58
C PHE A 42 8.94 6.45 -13.09
N ARG A 43 9.94 6.84 -12.29
CA ARG A 43 10.15 8.21 -11.85
C ARG A 43 11.58 8.56 -12.23
N ILE A 44 11.74 9.60 -13.03
CA ILE A 44 13.06 10.16 -13.33
C ILE A 44 13.50 10.92 -12.08
N THR A 45 14.30 10.27 -11.24
CA THR A 45 14.80 10.84 -9.98
C THR A 45 16.12 11.58 -10.14
N ASP A 46 16.81 11.39 -11.26
CA ASP A 46 18.09 12.05 -11.53
C ASP A 46 17.88 13.57 -11.75
N PRO A 47 18.58 14.43 -10.98
CA PRO A 47 18.41 15.88 -11.05
C PRO A 47 18.91 16.51 -12.35
N VAL A 48 19.86 15.90 -13.06
CA VAL A 48 20.38 16.39 -14.34
C VAL A 48 19.35 16.15 -15.42
N LEU A 49 18.84 14.92 -15.50
CA LEU A 49 17.81 14.54 -16.46
C LEU A 49 16.51 15.32 -16.24
N ARG A 50 16.17 15.62 -14.98
CA ARG A 50 14.97 16.40 -14.65
C ARG A 50 14.99 17.85 -15.15
N LYS A 51 16.18 18.44 -15.34
CA LYS A 51 16.34 19.79 -15.88
C LYS A 51 16.31 19.82 -17.40
N GLN A 52 16.70 18.72 -18.03
CA GLN A 52 16.78 18.61 -19.50
C GLN A 52 15.48 18.11 -20.13
N ILE A 53 14.71 17.34 -19.36
CA ILE A 53 13.51 16.67 -19.85
C ILE A 53 12.28 17.41 -19.35
N ASP A 54 11.50 17.95 -20.29
CA ASP A 54 10.24 18.59 -19.97
C ASP A 54 9.19 17.54 -19.54
N PRO A 55 8.59 17.67 -18.34
CA PRO A 55 7.63 16.70 -17.83
C PRO A 55 6.35 16.61 -18.67
N ARG A 56 6.06 17.63 -19.49
CA ARG A 56 4.91 17.68 -20.42
C ARG A 56 5.05 16.71 -21.60
N PHE A 57 6.29 16.38 -21.99
CA PHE A 57 6.58 15.50 -23.12
C PHE A 57 6.96 14.07 -22.68
N THR A 58 7.02 13.82 -21.37
CA THR A 58 7.31 12.48 -20.84
C THR A 58 6.09 11.78 -20.30
N SER A 59 5.76 10.63 -20.89
CA SER A 59 4.76 9.71 -20.34
C SER A 59 5.39 8.84 -19.25
N THR A 60 5.33 9.26 -17.99
CA THR A 60 5.67 8.39 -16.85
C THR A 60 4.58 7.34 -16.64
N PHE A 61 4.95 6.06 -16.55
CA PHE A 61 4.02 5.00 -16.17
C PHE A 61 3.89 4.90 -14.65
N SER A 62 2.66 4.85 -14.14
CA SER A 62 2.36 4.50 -12.76
C SER A 62 1.37 3.34 -12.77
N ARG A 63 1.75 2.23 -12.13
CA ARG A 63 0.93 1.03 -11.99
C ARG A 63 0.50 0.88 -10.54
N LYS A 64 -0.76 0.49 -10.34
CA LYS A 64 -1.32 0.21 -9.03
C LYS A 64 -0.98 -1.22 -8.62
N PHE A 65 -0.30 -1.36 -7.49
CA PHE A 65 0.12 -2.63 -6.90
C PHE A 65 -0.69 -2.93 -5.65
N TYR A 66 -1.21 -4.15 -5.56
CA TYR A 66 -1.94 -4.63 -4.40
C TYR A 66 -1.05 -5.56 -3.56
N ALA A 67 -0.80 -5.18 -2.32
CA ALA A 67 0.01 -5.95 -1.39
C ALA A 67 -0.87 -6.68 -0.36
N CYS A 68 -0.66 -7.99 -0.23
CA CYS A 68 -1.30 -8.79 0.80
C CYS A 68 -0.78 -8.40 2.21
N PRO A 69 -1.53 -8.61 3.31
CA PRO A 69 -1.08 -8.22 4.65
C PRO A 69 0.26 -8.83 5.08
N SER A 70 0.57 -10.08 4.70
CA SER A 70 1.87 -10.70 5.00
C SER A 70 2.98 -10.07 4.13
N CYS A 71 2.73 -9.89 2.84
CA CYS A 71 3.63 -9.25 1.89
C CYS A 71 3.99 -7.82 2.31
N ALA A 72 2.99 -7.07 2.78
CA ALA A 72 3.15 -5.70 3.22
C ALA A 72 4.02 -5.59 4.48
N ARG A 73 3.94 -6.58 5.38
CA ARG A 73 4.82 -6.67 6.56
C ARG A 73 6.24 -7.06 6.19
N TYR A 74 6.39 -8.12 5.41
CA TYR A 74 7.72 -8.61 5.00
C TYR A 74 8.52 -7.53 4.25
N ARG A 75 7.85 -6.71 3.45
CA ARG A 75 8.47 -5.63 2.67
C ARG A 75 8.50 -4.27 3.40
N GLY A 76 8.05 -4.20 4.66
CA GLY A 76 8.03 -2.94 5.42
C GLY A 76 7.08 -1.86 4.90
N ILE A 77 6.15 -2.19 4.01
CA ILE A 77 5.12 -1.25 3.50
C ILE A 77 4.21 -0.80 4.65
N VAL A 78 3.98 -1.69 5.61
CA VAL A 78 3.18 -1.43 6.80
C VAL A 78 4.03 -1.69 8.03
N GLN A 79 4.17 -0.67 8.85
CA GLN A 79 4.86 -0.79 10.13
C GLN A 79 3.98 -1.56 11.12
N ALA A 80 4.60 -2.46 11.88
CA ALA A 80 3.96 -3.05 13.04
C ALA A 80 3.65 -1.89 14.02
N GLY A 81 2.37 -1.63 14.22
CA GLY A 81 1.88 -0.73 15.25
C GLY A 81 2.45 -1.09 16.62
N ARG A 82 2.71 -0.03 17.38
CA ARG A 82 3.33 -0.09 18.71
C ARG A 82 2.65 -1.13 19.59
N SER A 83 3.45 -1.79 20.43
CA SER A 83 2.99 -2.74 21.43
C SER A 83 1.86 -2.11 22.27
N ARG A 84 0.96 -2.93 22.82
CA ARG A 84 -0.12 -2.43 23.69
C ARG A 84 0.40 -1.58 24.85
N LYS A 85 1.62 -1.86 25.35
CA LYS A 85 2.27 -1.13 26.45
C LYS A 85 2.69 0.29 26.06
N THR A 86 3.06 0.53 24.80
CA THR A 86 3.54 1.83 24.28
C THR A 86 2.45 2.68 23.61
N ARG A 87 1.16 2.36 23.82
CA ARG A 87 0.01 3.10 23.26
C ARG A 87 -0.50 4.26 24.13
N ARG A 88 0.02 4.44 25.35
CA ARG A 88 -0.30 5.59 26.21
C ARG A 88 0.70 6.70 25.93
N GLY A 89 0.22 7.87 25.53
CA GLY A 89 0.99 9.02 25.04
C GLY A 89 0.79 9.14 23.53
N THR A 90 -0.03 10.05 23.02
CA THR A 90 -0.43 11.37 23.50
C THR A 90 -1.90 11.63 23.13
N GLU A 91 -2.51 12.55 23.87
CA GLU A 91 -3.77 13.24 23.56
C GLU A 91 -3.79 13.80 22.11
#